data_AF-A0A7I9Y8R9-F1
#
_entry.id   AF-A0A7I9Y8R9-F1
#
_cell.length_a   1.000
_cell.length_b   1.000
_cell.length_c   1.000
_cell.angle_alpha   90.00
_cell.angle_beta   90.00
_cell.angle_gamma   90.00
#
_symmetry.space_group_name_H-M   'P 1'
#
loop_
_entity.id
_entity.type
_entity.pdbx_description
1 polymer ?
#
loop_
_entity_poly.entity_id
_entity_poly.type
_entity_poly.pdbx_seq_one_letter_code
_entity_poly.pdbx_strand_id
1 'polypeptide(L)'
;MEAVAVAAVGGAAMTDDLTILANYIDRCSNWGRWGADDQLGTVNLITPEKVREAAGLVNTGKTISLSMRYDGHGPQTGHLGRSNPRLYQLASGPGYLAG
;
A
#
# COMPACT_ATOMS: atom_id res chain seq x y z
N MET A 1 22.76 -12.48 4.11
CA MET A 1 23.79 -12.03 3.15
C MET A 1 23.92 -13.12 2.10
N GLU A 2 22.99 -13.14 1.16
CA GLU A 2 23.08 -13.92 -0.08
C GLU A 2 22.58 -13.01 -1.18
N ALA A 3 23.43 -12.77 -2.19
CA ALA A 3 23.07 -11.99 -3.35
C ALA A 3 22.15 -12.86 -4.22
N VAL A 4 20.90 -12.42 -4.39
CA VAL A 4 20.00 -13.00 -5.39
C VAL A 4 20.60 -12.72 -6.76
N ALA A 5 21.18 -13.74 -7.38
CA ALA A 5 21.72 -13.64 -8.73
C ALA A 5 20.55 -13.52 -9.73
N VAL A 6 20.33 -12.30 -10.23
CA VAL A 6 19.45 -12.03 -11.36
C VAL A 6 20.19 -12.46 -12.63
N ALA A 7 19.70 -13.52 -13.28
CA ALA A 7 20.23 -13.99 -14.56
C ALA A 7 20.08 -12.91 -15.64
N ALA A 8 21.20 -12.52 -16.26
CA ALA A 8 21.28 -11.40 -17.19
C ALA A 8 20.70 -11.76 -18.57
N VAL A 9 19.51 -11.21 -18.87
CA VAL A 9 19.01 -11.05 -20.24
C VAL A 9 18.64 -9.58 -20.42
N GLY A 10 19.62 -8.72 -20.74
CA GLY A 10 19.39 -7.29 -20.95
C GLY A 10 20.64 -6.56 -21.47
N GLY A 11 20.46 -5.64 -22.42
CA GLY A 11 21.54 -4.86 -23.03
C GLY A 11 22.18 -3.82 -22.08
N ALA A 12 23.22 -3.11 -22.58
CA ALA A 12 24.04 -2.19 -21.78
C ALA A 12 23.25 -1.10 -21.01
N ALA A 13 22.17 -0.57 -21.58
CA ALA A 13 21.31 0.41 -20.90
C ALA A 13 20.52 -0.18 -19.71
N MET A 14 20.04 -1.42 -19.82
CA MET A 14 19.40 -2.13 -18.69
C MET A 14 20.40 -2.44 -17.57
N THR A 15 21.68 -2.59 -17.92
CA THR A 15 22.74 -2.84 -16.94
C THR A 15 23.03 -1.58 -16.10
N ASP A 16 22.91 -0.39 -16.70
CA ASP A 16 23.00 0.89 -15.99
C ASP A 16 21.82 1.10 -15.04
N ASP A 17 20.59 0.84 -15.51
CA ASP A 17 19.37 0.92 -14.68
C ASP A 17 19.42 -0.01 -13.46
N LEU A 18 19.90 -1.24 -13.64
CA LEU A 18 20.06 -2.20 -12.55
C LEU A 18 21.11 -1.76 -11.53
N THR A 19 22.17 -1.08 -11.99
CA THR A 19 23.21 -0.52 -11.11
C THR A 19 22.65 0.62 -10.27
N ILE A 20 21.87 1.50 -10.87
CA ILE A 20 21.17 2.59 -10.18
C ILE A 20 20.20 2.03 -9.13
N LEU A 21 19.41 1.02 -9.50
CA LEU A 21 18.49 0.36 -8.58
C LEU A 21 19.23 -0.27 -7.40
N ALA A 22 20.32 -0.98 -7.64
CA ALA A 22 21.15 -1.56 -6.58
C ALA A 22 21.70 -0.49 -5.63
N ASN A 23 22.16 0.65 -6.15
CA ASN A 23 22.61 1.78 -5.34
C ASN A 23 21.51 2.32 -4.42
N TYR A 24 20.29 2.49 -4.93
CA TYR A 24 19.17 2.97 -4.12
C TYR A 24 18.73 1.95 -3.06
N ILE A 25 18.71 0.66 -3.39
CA ILE A 25 18.38 -0.39 -2.42
C ILE A 25 19.37 -0.37 -1.25
N ASP A 26 20.67 -0.28 -1.55
CA ASP A 26 21.72 -0.23 -0.52
C ASP A 26 21.57 0.99 0.40
N ARG A 27 21.27 2.16 -0.18
CA ARG A 27 21.21 3.43 0.57
C ARG A 27 19.90 3.68 1.31
N CYS A 28 18.79 3.17 0.79
CA CYS A 28 17.45 3.58 1.21
C CYS A 28 16.62 2.45 1.81
N SER A 29 17.10 1.21 1.80
CA SER A 29 16.32 0.11 2.35
C SER A 29 16.34 0.06 3.87
N ASN A 30 15.26 -0.48 4.44
CA ASN A 30 15.14 -0.80 5.87
C ASN A 30 15.31 -2.31 6.15
N TRP A 31 15.81 -3.12 5.20
CA TRP A 31 16.03 -4.55 5.44
C TRP A 31 16.88 -4.80 6.70
N GLY A 32 16.40 -5.66 7.59
CA GLY A 32 17.09 -6.01 8.83
C GLY A 32 17.07 -4.95 9.93
N ARG A 33 16.53 -3.75 9.68
CA ARG A 33 16.50 -2.64 10.66
C ARG A 33 15.81 -3.01 11.98
N TRP A 34 14.80 -3.89 11.93
CA TRP A 34 14.01 -4.32 13.09
C TRP A 34 14.15 -5.82 13.39
N GLY A 35 15.15 -6.48 12.80
CA GLY A 35 15.37 -7.92 12.92
C GLY A 35 15.03 -8.70 11.64
N ALA A 36 15.53 -9.93 11.55
CA ALA A 36 15.37 -10.77 10.37
C ALA A 36 13.94 -11.30 10.19
N ASP A 37 13.19 -11.41 11.30
CA ASP A 37 11.82 -11.95 11.32
C ASP A 37 10.75 -10.85 11.35
N ASP A 38 11.13 -9.57 11.18
CA ASP A 38 10.17 -8.45 11.18
C ASP A 38 9.21 -8.54 9.99
N GLN A 39 7.92 -8.35 10.28
CA GLN A 39 6.84 -8.32 9.28
C GLN A 39 6.09 -6.97 9.26
N LEU A 40 6.47 -6.03 10.13
CA LEU A 40 5.77 -4.74 10.27
C LEU A 40 6.41 -3.60 9.48
N GLY A 41 7.73 -3.64 9.27
CA GLY A 41 8.46 -2.63 8.53
C GLY A 41 8.35 -1.23 9.17
N THR A 42 8.08 -0.21 8.36
CA THR A 42 8.03 1.19 8.84
C THR A 42 6.91 1.47 9.85
N VAL A 43 5.95 0.56 10.02
CA VAL A 43 4.95 0.66 11.11
C VAL A 43 5.62 0.65 12.48
N ASN A 44 6.80 0.02 12.61
CA ASN A 44 7.61 0.06 13.83
C ASN A 44 8.04 1.48 14.26
N LEU A 45 7.94 2.48 13.37
CA LEU A 45 8.19 3.88 13.70
C LEU A 45 7.02 4.54 14.46
N ILE A 46 5.84 3.92 14.47
CA ILE A 46 4.66 4.40 15.18
C ILE A 46 4.73 3.91 16.63
N THR A 47 5.49 4.62 17.46
CA THR A 47 5.67 4.27 18.88
C THR A 47 4.58 4.89 19.77
N PRO A 48 4.39 4.40 21.01
CA PRO A 48 3.48 5.03 21.98
C PRO A 48 3.77 6.51 22.22
N GLU A 49 5.04 6.92 22.19
CA GLU A 49 5.47 8.31 22.33
C GLU A 49 5.00 9.14 21.14
N LYS A 50 5.15 8.62 19.92
CA LYS A 50 4.64 9.29 18.70
C LYS A 50 3.12 9.42 18.71
N VAL A 51 2.41 8.43 19.23
CA VAL A 51 0.96 8.52 19.41
C VAL A 51 0.61 9.63 20.41
N ARG A 52 1.32 9.75 21.53
CA ARG A 52 1.12 10.82 22.52
C ARG A 52 1.42 12.20 21.93
N GLU A 53 2.53 12.35 21.21
CA GLU A 53 2.88 13.58 20.50
C GLU A 53 1.78 14.00 19.52
N ALA A 54 1.30 13.08 18.69
CA ALA A 54 0.24 13.33 17.72
C ALA A 54 -1.09 13.73 18.38
N ALA A 55 -1.46 13.07 19.49
CA ALA A 55 -2.66 13.42 20.25
C ALA A 55 -2.59 14.85 20.81
N GLY A 56 -1.39 15.30 21.21
CA GLY A 56 -1.16 16.67 21.68
C GLY A 56 -1.38 17.76 20.62
N LEU A 57 -1.45 17.41 19.32
CA LEU A 57 -1.71 18.37 18.24
C LEU A 57 -3.20 18.76 18.12
N VAL A 58 -4.11 18.03 18.78
CA VAL A 58 -5.55 18.29 18.71
C VAL A 58 -5.91 19.52 19.54
N ASN A 59 -6.21 20.64 18.87
CA ASN A 59 -6.56 21.91 19.55
C ASN A 59 -8.05 22.26 19.49
N THR A 60 -8.73 21.98 18.37
CA THR A 60 -10.12 22.46 18.12
C THR A 60 -11.17 21.35 18.16
N GLY A 61 -10.76 20.08 18.20
CA GLY A 61 -11.66 18.93 18.14
C GLY A 61 -12.40 18.76 16.80
N LYS A 62 -12.02 19.50 15.75
CA LYS A 62 -12.61 19.34 14.41
C LYS A 62 -12.09 18.07 13.73
N THR A 63 -13.00 17.27 13.19
CA THR A 63 -12.68 16.08 12.41
C THR A 63 -12.98 16.32 10.94
N ILE A 64 -12.02 16.05 10.07
CA ILE A 64 -12.16 16.14 8.61
C ILE A 64 -11.93 14.75 8.03
N SER A 65 -12.91 14.22 7.28
CA SER A 65 -12.75 12.95 6.58
C SER A 65 -11.79 13.11 5.39
N LEU A 66 -10.75 12.28 5.34
CA LEU A 66 -9.83 12.18 4.20
C LEU A 66 -10.21 11.04 3.23
N SER A 67 -11.34 10.37 3.49
CA SER A 67 -11.83 9.29 2.65
C SER A 67 -12.49 9.82 1.39
N MET A 68 -12.28 9.12 0.26
CA MET A 68 -13.08 9.34 -0.94
C MET A 68 -14.51 8.80 -0.75
N ARG A 69 -15.45 9.33 -1.52
CA ARG A 69 -16.80 8.78 -1.58
C ARG A 69 -16.75 7.35 -2.13
N TYR A 70 -17.48 6.46 -1.47
CA TYR A 70 -17.58 5.06 -1.87
C TYR A 70 -18.74 4.86 -2.86
N ASP A 71 -18.58 5.37 -4.07
CA ASP A 71 -19.59 5.32 -5.13
C ASP A 71 -18.97 5.12 -6.52
N GLY A 72 -19.82 5.06 -7.54
CA GLY A 72 -19.40 4.86 -8.94
C GLY A 72 -18.62 6.02 -9.56
N HIS A 73 -18.52 7.17 -8.89
CA HIS A 73 -17.88 8.39 -9.39
C HIS A 73 -16.45 8.59 -8.85
N GLY A 74 -15.84 7.54 -8.31
CA GLY A 74 -14.43 7.55 -7.92
C GLY A 74 -13.46 7.72 -9.11
N PRO A 75 -12.16 7.85 -8.83
CA PRO A 75 -11.15 8.11 -9.87
C PRO A 75 -10.77 6.87 -10.69
N GLN A 76 -11.28 5.67 -10.37
CA GLN A 76 -10.89 4.48 -11.10
C GLN A 76 -11.58 4.44 -12.48
N THR A 77 -10.77 4.20 -13.51
CA THR A 77 -11.21 4.24 -14.92
C THR A 77 -11.62 2.88 -15.47
N GLY A 78 -11.52 1.80 -14.68
CA GLY A 78 -11.70 0.43 -15.17
C GLY A 78 -10.42 -0.21 -15.72
N HIS A 79 -9.30 0.53 -15.79
CA HIS A 79 -8.02 0.00 -16.24
C HIS A 79 -7.55 -1.17 -15.35
N LEU A 80 -7.08 -2.25 -15.98
CA LEU A 80 -6.67 -3.50 -15.32
C LEU A 80 -7.75 -4.12 -14.40
N GLY A 81 -9.03 -3.95 -14.73
CA GLY A 81 -10.14 -4.48 -13.92
C GLY A 81 -10.40 -3.71 -12.62
N ARG A 82 -9.72 -2.57 -12.41
CA ARG A 82 -9.94 -1.69 -11.26
C ARG A 82 -11.10 -0.75 -11.55
N SER A 83 -12.31 -1.20 -11.24
CA SER A 83 -13.52 -0.40 -11.33
C SER A 83 -13.81 0.30 -10.01
N ASN A 84 -14.40 1.48 -10.09
CA ASN A 84 -15.03 2.11 -8.93
C ASN A 84 -16.00 1.14 -8.22
N PRO A 85 -16.30 1.38 -6.93
CA PRO A 85 -17.34 0.67 -6.23
C PRO A 85 -18.62 0.56 -7.06
N ARG A 86 -19.09 -0.66 -7.25
CA ARG A 86 -20.30 -0.96 -8.03
C ARG A 86 -21.30 -1.67 -7.13
N LEU A 87 -22.51 -1.15 -7.10
CA LEU A 87 -23.63 -1.80 -6.45
C LEU A 87 -24.13 -2.93 -7.36
N TYR A 88 -23.95 -4.17 -6.94
CA TYR A 88 -24.50 -5.33 -7.61
C TYR A 88 -25.58 -5.97 -6.77
N GLN A 89 -26.67 -6.35 -7.41
CA GLN A 89 -27.67 -7.20 -6.79
C GLN A 89 -27.11 -8.65 -6.75
N LEU A 90 -26.94 -9.21 -5.54
CA LEU A 90 -26.39 -10.56 -5.35
C LEU A 90 -27.41 -11.67 -5.72
N ALA A 91 -28.70 -11.41 -5.51
CA ALA A 91 -29.80 -12.26 -5.94
C ALA A 91 -31.00 -11.37 -6.25
N SER A 92 -31.75 -11.66 -7.31
CA SER A 92 -33.11 -11.14 -7.35
C SER A 92 -33.87 -11.78 -6.19
N GLY A 93 -34.85 -11.09 -5.63
CA GLY A 93 -35.59 -11.59 -4.48
C GLY A 93 -36.58 -12.75 -4.71
N PRO A 94 -36.79 -13.40 -5.88
CA PRO A 94 -37.89 -14.36 -5.98
C PRO A 94 -37.69 -15.64 -5.15
N GLY A 95 -36.54 -15.82 -4.49
CA GLY A 95 -36.38 -16.83 -3.44
C GLY A 95 -37.39 -16.71 -2.29
N TYR A 96 -37.94 -15.52 -2.01
CA TYR A 96 -39.01 -15.37 -0.99
C TYR A 96 -40.36 -15.96 -1.46
N LEU A 97 -40.58 -16.11 -2.78
CA LEU A 97 -41.80 -16.71 -3.33
C LEU A 97 -41.79 -18.24 -3.29
N ALA A 98 -40.65 -18.86 -2.94
CA ALA A 98 -40.49 -20.31 -2.95
C ALA A 98 -40.87 -21.01 -1.64
N GLY A 99 -41.17 -20.28 -0.55
CA GLY A 99 -41.63 -20.83 0.73
C GLY A 99 -40.51 -21.38 1.62
#